data_AF-A0A158NY15-F1
#
_entry.id   AF-A0A158NY15-F1
#
_cell.length_a   1.000
_cell.length_b   1.000
_cell.length_c   1.000
_cell.angle_alpha   90.00
_cell.angle_beta   90.00
_cell.angle_gamma   90.00
#
_symmetry.space_group_name_H-M   'P 1'
#
loop_
_entity.id
_entity.type
_entity.pdbx_description
1 polymer ?
#
loop_
_entity_poly.entity_id
_entity_poly.type
_entity_poly.pdbx_seq_one_letter_code
_entity_poly.pdbx_strand_id
1 'polypeptide(L)'
;MSYSTIRYSLADVAKCNGKNGVRTWIVIHDNIYDVTDYMQQHPGGPELIDEYAGKDATSEFDEFGHSSDATKMLKKYLIGELEDEDKRVNRIKKRAANGIKMKGEDKQKRRPFLRLICGKCTC
;
A
#
# COMPACT_ATOMS: atom_id res chain seq x y z
N MET A 1 4.20 30.05 14.98
CA MET A 1 3.30 30.11 13.80
C MET A 1 2.35 28.93 13.85
N SER A 2 1.09 29.15 14.21
CA SER A 2 0.03 28.14 14.19
C SER A 2 -0.52 28.03 12.78
N TYR A 3 -0.01 27.08 12.00
CA TYR A 3 -0.56 26.76 10.68
C TYR A 3 -1.84 25.95 10.89
N SER A 4 -2.95 26.42 10.32
CA SER A 4 -4.22 25.70 10.38
C SER A 4 -4.09 24.39 9.60
N THR A 5 -4.01 23.25 10.29
CA THR A 5 -4.07 21.94 9.65
C THR A 5 -5.48 21.74 9.12
N ILE A 6 -5.62 21.63 7.80
CA ILE A 6 -6.90 21.32 7.16
C ILE A 6 -7.18 19.84 7.40
N ARG A 7 -8.40 19.51 7.81
CA ARG A 7 -8.83 18.13 8.06
C ARG A 7 -9.78 17.66 6.98
N TYR A 8 -9.62 16.43 6.52
CA TYR A 8 -10.51 15.83 5.54
C TYR A 8 -11.00 14.45 6.00
N SER A 9 -12.20 14.09 5.55
CA SER A 9 -12.80 12.78 5.78
C SER A 9 -12.30 11.75 4.77
N LEU A 10 -12.42 10.45 5.09
CA LEU A 10 -12.11 9.38 4.11
C LEU A 10 -13.01 9.44 2.88
N ALA A 11 -14.23 9.94 3.02
CA ALA A 11 -15.16 10.11 1.91
C ALA A 11 -14.66 11.15 0.91
N ASP A 12 -14.00 12.22 1.37
CA ASP A 12 -13.42 13.23 0.51
C ASP A 12 -12.16 12.73 -0.18
N VAL A 13 -11.29 12.03 0.56
CA VAL A 13 -10.10 11.40 -0.03
C VAL A 13 -10.48 10.37 -1.09
N ALA A 14 -11.52 9.56 -0.87
CA ALA A 14 -11.98 8.57 -1.85
C ALA A 14 -12.51 9.17 -3.16
N LYS A 15 -12.96 10.44 -3.14
CA LYS A 15 -13.36 11.17 -4.37
C LYS A 15 -12.13 11.62 -5.17
N CYS A 16 -10.99 11.80 -4.51
CA CYS A 16 -9.72 12.24 -5.09
C CYS A 16 -8.86 11.05 -5.56
N ASN A 17 -9.40 10.29 -6.51
CA ASN A 17 -8.82 9.05 -7.00
C ASN A 17 -8.00 9.20 -8.31
N GLY A 18 -7.66 10.42 -8.72
CA GLY A 18 -6.90 10.65 -9.95
C GLY A 18 -7.69 10.50 -11.27
N LYS A 19 -8.88 9.89 -11.22
CA LYS A 19 -9.69 9.61 -12.42
C LYS A 19 -10.41 10.87 -12.87
N ASN A 20 -10.52 11.07 -14.19
CA ASN A 20 -11.26 12.19 -14.80
C ASN A 20 -10.61 13.59 -14.58
N GLY A 21 -9.29 13.66 -14.36
CA GLY A 21 -8.56 14.91 -14.15
C GLY A 21 -8.68 15.49 -12.73
N VAL A 22 -9.19 14.68 -11.80
CA VAL A 22 -9.28 15.01 -10.37
C VAL A 22 -7.92 14.74 -9.73
N ARG A 23 -7.55 15.50 -8.68
CA ARG A 23 -6.27 15.32 -7.97
C ARG A 23 -6.15 13.94 -7.34
N THR A 24 -4.93 13.42 -7.26
CA THR A 24 -4.62 12.12 -6.67
C THR A 24 -4.15 12.31 -5.25
N TRP A 25 -4.98 11.90 -4.30
CA TRP A 25 -4.67 12.00 -2.87
C TRP A 25 -4.38 10.63 -2.29
N ILE A 26 -3.37 10.57 -1.42
CA ILE A 26 -3.02 9.36 -0.70
C ILE A 26 -2.91 9.65 0.79
N VAL A 27 -3.30 8.67 1.61
CA VAL A 27 -3.15 8.75 3.06
C VAL A 27 -1.93 7.95 3.49
N ILE A 28 -1.00 8.61 4.18
CA ILE A 28 0.19 7.99 4.77
C ILE A 28 0.30 8.46 6.23
N HIS A 29 0.31 7.52 7.17
CA HIS A 29 0.36 7.79 8.62
C HIS A 29 -0.69 8.83 9.07
N ASP A 30 -1.95 8.65 8.68
CA ASP A 30 -3.08 9.55 8.99
C ASP A 30 -2.94 10.99 8.44
N ASN A 31 -1.97 11.22 7.54
CA ASN A 31 -1.76 12.49 6.84
C ASN A 31 -2.12 12.35 5.36
N ILE A 32 -2.63 13.42 4.76
CA ILE A 32 -3.10 13.44 3.37
C ILE A 32 -2.10 14.20 2.51
N TYR A 33 -1.68 13.56 1.42
CA TYR A 33 -0.69 14.08 0.50
C TYR A 33 -1.25 14.19 -0.92
N ASP A 34 -0.98 15.31 -1.59
CA ASP A 34 -1.25 15.49 -3.02
C ASP A 34 -0.08 14.98 -3.84
N VAL A 35 -0.23 13.83 -4.48
CA VAL A 35 0.84 13.23 -5.28
C VAL A 35 0.60 13.39 -6.77
N THR A 36 -0.35 14.23 -7.18
CA THR A 36 -0.77 14.42 -8.58
C THR A 36 0.42 14.74 -9.50
N ASP A 37 1.24 15.72 -9.12
CA ASP A 37 2.44 16.10 -9.88
C ASP A 37 3.60 15.10 -9.72
N TYR A 38 3.60 14.33 -8.63
CA TYR A 38 4.67 13.39 -8.32
C TYR A 38 4.49 12.02 -8.99
N MET A 39 3.29 11.69 -9.50
CA MET A 39 2.99 10.38 -10.11
C MET A 39 4.02 9.98 -11.18
N GLN A 40 4.38 10.92 -12.07
CA GLN A 40 5.33 10.66 -13.17
C GLN A 40 6.80 10.68 -12.74
N GLN A 41 7.10 11.29 -11.58
CA GLN A 41 8.45 11.36 -11.02
C GLN A 41 8.75 10.21 -10.07
N HIS A 42 7.76 9.38 -9.76
CA HIS A 42 7.91 8.27 -8.84
C HIS A 42 8.77 7.16 -9.45
N PRO A 43 9.92 6.79 -8.84
CA PRO A 43 10.83 5.78 -9.39
C PRO A 43 10.23 4.37 -9.46
N GLY A 44 9.17 4.09 -8.70
CA GLY A 44 8.39 2.84 -8.78
C GLY A 44 7.29 2.86 -9.84
N GLY A 45 7.16 3.95 -10.61
CA GLY A 45 6.12 4.14 -11.61
C GLY A 45 4.82 4.73 -11.06
N PRO A 46 4.00 5.35 -11.94
CA PRO A 46 2.73 5.97 -11.56
C PRO A 46 1.64 4.94 -11.21
N GLU A 47 1.75 3.70 -11.71
CA GLU A 47 0.74 2.65 -11.52
C GLU A 47 0.54 2.28 -10.06
N LEU A 48 1.64 2.25 -9.28
CA LEU A 48 1.56 2.02 -7.84
C LEU A 48 0.78 3.15 -7.16
N ILE A 49 1.00 4.40 -7.54
CA ILE A 49 0.28 5.52 -6.93
C ILE A 49 -1.21 5.51 -7.32
N ASP A 50 -1.53 5.12 -8.56
CA ASP A 50 -2.91 5.01 -9.04
C ASP A 50 -3.71 3.92 -8.30
N GLU A 51 -3.08 2.78 -8.00
CA GLU A 51 -3.74 1.68 -7.25
C GLU A 51 -4.20 2.10 -5.85
N TYR A 52 -3.40 2.94 -5.20
CA TYR A 52 -3.64 3.48 -3.85
C TYR A 52 -4.29 4.88 -3.86
N ALA A 53 -4.64 5.41 -5.03
CA ALA A 53 -5.32 6.69 -5.14
C ALA A 53 -6.65 6.67 -4.36
N GLY A 54 -6.82 7.64 -3.46
CA GLY A 54 -7.98 7.76 -2.58
C GLY A 54 -8.02 6.75 -1.43
N LYS A 55 -6.90 6.10 -1.10
CA LYS A 55 -6.80 5.06 -0.05
C LYS A 55 -5.62 5.31 0.91
N ASP A 56 -5.56 4.50 1.97
CA ASP A 56 -4.40 4.41 2.87
C ASP A 56 -3.30 3.58 2.21
N ALA A 57 -2.19 4.24 1.88
CA ALA A 57 -0.97 3.63 1.34
C ALA A 57 0.10 3.44 2.43
N THR A 58 -0.25 3.64 3.70
CA THR A 58 0.70 3.58 4.82
C THR A 58 1.41 2.23 4.91
N SER A 59 0.70 1.13 4.63
CA SER A 59 1.29 -0.22 4.71
C SER A 59 2.35 -0.43 3.64
N GLU A 60 2.00 -0.13 2.39
CA GLU A 60 2.92 -0.30 1.27
C GLU A 60 4.10 0.67 1.36
N PHE A 61 3.86 1.92 1.77
CA PHE A 61 4.94 2.89 1.97
C PHE A 61 6.01 2.39 2.96
N ASP A 62 5.59 1.74 4.06
CA ASP A 62 6.46 1.14 5.07
C ASP A 62 7.12 -0.15 4.55
N GLU A 63 6.37 -1.01 3.85
CA GLU A 63 6.86 -2.28 3.29
C GLU A 63 7.93 -2.08 2.20
N PHE A 64 7.81 -1.03 1.39
CA PHE A 64 8.82 -0.66 0.39
C PHE A 64 10.08 -0.01 0.99
N GLY A 65 10.06 0.41 2.25
CA GLY A 65 11.25 0.89 2.95
C GLY A 65 11.82 2.21 2.42
N HIS A 66 10.96 3.22 2.25
CA HIS A 66 11.40 4.55 1.80
C HIS A 66 12.39 5.21 2.76
N SER A 67 13.53 5.68 2.24
CA SER A 67 14.54 6.42 3.01
C SER A 67 13.98 7.70 3.64
N SER A 68 14.61 8.18 4.72
CA SER A 68 14.19 9.40 5.43
C SER A 68 14.16 10.66 4.55
N ASP A 69 14.93 10.68 3.46
CA ASP A 69 14.91 11.76 2.48
C ASP A 69 13.61 11.78 1.65
N ALA A 70 13.11 10.60 1.25
CA ALA A 70 11.83 10.48 0.57
C ALA A 70 10.68 10.95 1.47
N THR A 71 10.73 10.64 2.77
CA THR A 71 9.75 11.15 3.74
C THR A 71 9.81 12.68 3.88
N LYS A 72 10.99 13.29 3.77
CA LYS A 72 11.13 14.76 3.77
C LYS A 72 10.55 15.38 2.51
N MET A 73 10.76 14.75 1.35
CA MET A 73 10.14 15.19 0.11
C MET A 73 8.62 15.08 0.19
N LEU A 74 8.10 13.97 0.72
CA LEU A 74 6.67 13.74 0.91
C LEU A 74 6.00 14.86 1.72
N LYS A 75 6.65 15.35 2.78
CA LYS A 75 6.14 16.45 3.61
C LYS A 75 5.87 17.75 2.85
N LYS A 76 6.52 17.98 1.70
CA LYS A 76 6.24 19.16 0.85
C LYS A 76 4.87 19.09 0.18
N TYR A 77 4.34 17.89 0.00
CA TYR A 77 3.06 17.60 -0.64
C TYR A 77 1.91 17.43 0.36
N LEU A 78 2.14 17.73 1.65
CA LEU A 78 1.14 17.63 2.69
C LEU A 78 0.04 18.68 2.46
N ILE A 79 -1.20 18.23 2.35
CA ILE A 79 -2.39 19.10 2.28
C ILE A 79 -3.00 19.27 3.67
N GLY A 80 -3.05 18.17 4.43
CA GLY A 80 -3.81 18.13 5.67
C GLY A 80 -3.71 16.78 6.40
N GLU A 81 -4.53 16.63 7.43
CA GLU A 81 -4.63 15.39 8.22
C GLU A 81 -6.04 14.78 8.12
N LEU A 82 -6.13 13.48 8.39
CA LEU A 82 -7.43 12.80 8.47
C LEU A 82 -8.22 13.27 9.70
N GLU A 83 -9.55 13.26 9.65
CA GLU A 83 -10.37 13.50 10.84
C GLU A 83 -10.25 12.36 11.86
N ASP A 84 -10.35 12.69 13.16
CA ASP A 84 -10.13 11.74 14.26
C ASP A 84 -11.12 10.56 14.25
N GLU A 85 -12.32 10.79 13.74
CA GLU A 85 -13.35 9.77 13.58
C GLU A 85 -12.95 8.73 12.52
N ASP A 86 -12.42 9.20 11.39
CA ASP A 86 -11.90 8.37 10.33
C ASP A 86 -10.59 7.66 10.70
N LYS A 87 -9.73 8.26 11.54
CA LYS A 87 -8.54 7.58 12.10
C LYS A 87 -8.94 6.32 12.88
N ARG A 88 -10.11 6.32 13.51
CA ARG A 88 -10.66 5.14 14.20
C ARG A 88 -11.16 4.11 13.19
N VAL A 89 -11.90 4.52 12.17
CA VAL A 89 -12.41 3.64 11.11
C VAL A 89 -11.28 2.98 10.33
N ASN A 90 -10.23 3.74 9.96
CA ASN A 90 -9.07 3.22 9.24
C ASN A 90 -8.37 2.12 10.05
N ARG A 91 -8.17 2.32 11.36
CA ARG A 91 -7.61 1.29 12.26
C ARG A 91 -8.49 0.04 12.37
N ILE A 92 -9.82 0.20 12.41
CA ILE A 92 -10.76 -0.94 12.45
C ILE A 92 -10.73 -1.70 11.13
N LYS A 93 -10.77 -1.01 9.98
CA LYS A 93 -10.63 -1.62 8.65
C LYS A 93 -9.31 -2.38 8.52
N LYS A 94 -8.19 -1.79 8.96
CA LYS A 94 -6.87 -2.42 8.93
C LYS A 94 -6.85 -3.73 9.73
N ARG A 95 -7.47 -3.73 10.92
CA ARG A 95 -7.60 -4.95 11.75
C ARG A 95 -8.50 -6.00 11.11
N ALA A 96 -9.61 -5.58 10.50
CA ALA A 96 -10.50 -6.50 9.79
C ALA A 96 -9.83 -7.13 8.55
N ALA A 97 -9.09 -6.33 7.77
CA ALA A 97 -8.36 -6.81 6.59
C ALA A 97 -7.17 -7.72 6.95
N ASN A 98 -6.44 -7.39 8.03
CA ASN A 98 -5.30 -8.19 8.48
C ASN A 98 -5.71 -9.48 9.23
N GLY A 99 -7.02 -9.67 9.50
CA GLY A 99 -7.59 -10.90 10.06
C GLY A 99 -7.65 -12.07 9.06
N ILE A 100 -7.32 -11.85 7.79
CA ILE A 100 -7.25 -12.87 6.74
C ILE A 100 -5.82 -12.95 6.18
N LYS A 101 -4.83 -13.21 7.04
CA LYS A 101 -3.55 -13.79 6.60
C LYS A 101 -3.45 -15.21 7.16
N MET A 102 -4.27 -16.13 6.64
CA MET A 102 -3.89 -17.55 6.68
C MET A 102 -2.66 -17.70 5.78
N LYS A 103 -1.52 -18.02 6.38
CA LYS A 103 -0.36 -18.56 5.66
C LYS A 103 -0.83 -19.76 4.86
N GLY A 104 -0.78 -19.66 3.54
CA GLY A 104 -0.89 -20.79 2.63
C GLY A 104 0.46 -21.08 1.99
N GLU A 105 1.41 -21.61 2.76
CA GLU A 105 2.40 -22.50 2.15
C GLU A 105 1.67 -23.80 1.82
N ASP A 106 1.32 -24.06 0.56
CA ASP A 106 1.00 -25.42 0.12
C ASP A 106 2.14 -25.96 -0.76
N LYS A 107 3.08 -26.62 -0.08
CA LYS A 107 4.04 -27.54 -0.68
C LYS A 107 3.31 -28.82 -1.09
N GLN A 108 2.69 -28.87 -2.27
CA GLN A 108 2.27 -30.18 -2.79
C GLN A 108 2.13 -30.25 -4.32
N LYS A 109 3.20 -30.68 -5.00
CA LYS A 109 3.04 -31.47 -6.24
C LYS A 109 4.07 -32.59 -6.37
N ARG A 110 3.65 -33.76 -5.85
CA ARG A 110 3.69 -35.14 -6.40
C ARG A 110 4.94 -35.51 -7.22
N ARG A 111 5.55 -36.71 -7.06
CA ARG A 111 4.95 -38.05 -7.20
C ARG A 111 5.93 -39.13 -6.68
N PRO A 112 5.48 -40.25 -6.07
CA PRO A 112 6.29 -41.45 -5.92
C PRO A 112 5.91 -42.45 -7.03
N PHE A 113 6.50 -42.34 -8.23
CA PHE A 113 6.26 -43.37 -9.26
C PHE A 113 7.29 -43.30 -10.38
N LEU A 114 8.52 -43.78 -10.13
CA LEU A 114 9.21 -44.70 -11.04
C LEU A 114 10.49 -45.20 -10.34
N ARG A 115 10.36 -46.27 -9.55
CA ARG A 115 11.47 -47.16 -9.26
C ARG A 115 11.72 -47.95 -10.54
N LEU A 116 12.40 -47.29 -11.48
CA LEU A 116 12.76 -47.87 -12.76
C LEU A 116 13.95 -48.81 -12.52
N ILE A 117 13.61 -50.08 -12.37
CA ILE A 117 14.37 -51.27 -12.76
C ILE A 117 15.73 -51.01 -13.43
N CYS A 118 16.81 -51.25 -12.69
CA CYS A 118 18.07 -51.76 -13.21
C CYS A 118 18.73 -52.48 -12.01
N GLY A 119 18.77 -53.81 -11.89
CA GLY A 119 18.76 -54.81 -12.94
C GLY A 119 20.16 -55.03 -13.51
N LYS A 120 21.14 -55.35 -12.63
CA LYS A 120 22.35 -56.19 -12.85
C LYS A 120 23.52 -55.70 -12.00
N CYS A 121 23.86 -56.47 -10.97
CA CYS A 121 25.25 -56.84 -10.68
C CYS A 121 25.20 -58.20 -9.99
N THR A 122 25.36 -59.22 -10.81
CA THR A 122 25.85 -60.55 -10.46
C THR A 122 27.25 -60.45 -9.85
N CYS A 123 27.46 -61.15 -8.73
CA CYS A 123 28.64 -61.91 -8.29
C CYS A 123 28.71 -61.92 -6.76
#